data_AF-A0A6P7FTB0-F1
#
_entry.id   AF-A0A6P7FTB0-F1
#
_cell.length_a   1.000
_cell.length_b   1.000
_cell.length_c   1.000
_cell.angle_alpha   90.00
_cell.angle_beta   90.00
_cell.angle_gamma   90.00
#
_symmetry.space_group_name_H-M   'P 1'
#
loop_
_entity.id
_entity.type
_entity.pdbx_description
1 polymer ?
#
loop_
_entity_poly.entity_id
_entity_poly.type
_entity_poly.pdbx_seq_one_letter_code
_entity_poly.pdbx_strand_id
1 'polypeptide(L)'
;MEVITNLNKVMASAVSEKVKDKRNRVLLGPLPDDFLRVNTSIQEQQEAADRQTAIALQQHYAGGTMSYVYNPAGRLSITVAQAKLAKNYGMTRMDPYCRIRVGHSIYETPTDPNGSKNPRWNKVVYCFLPHGINTITIEIFDERSFTMDELIAWAQITIPAQVLSGETHEDWYPLNGKQGEGVEGMINLVLSYTASPPNIYPPNQPIMVVPRTGGGPVKPMAVYPVPASEAPPNPAPIPILSESELKQIEEMFPNVEKEVIKTVFEANRGNKDSTINSLLQLAD
;
A
#
# COMPACT_ATOMS: atom_id res chain seq x y z
N MET A 1 27.29 -15.23 -70.29
CA MET A 1 26.35 -15.92 -69.38
C MET A 1 26.71 -17.39 -69.11
N GLU A 2 27.92 -17.89 -69.43
CA GLU A 2 28.33 -19.28 -69.10
C GLU A 2 29.31 -19.40 -67.92
N VAL A 3 29.89 -18.30 -67.45
CA VAL A 3 30.88 -18.32 -66.36
C VAL A 3 30.21 -18.37 -64.98
N ILE A 4 29.05 -17.74 -64.82
CA ILE A 4 28.32 -17.67 -63.54
C ILE A 4 27.60 -18.99 -63.23
N THR A 5 27.19 -19.74 -64.26
CA THR A 5 26.52 -21.04 -64.11
C THR A 5 27.48 -22.15 -63.68
N ASN A 6 28.76 -22.09 -64.08
CA ASN A 6 29.76 -23.11 -63.72
C ASN A 6 30.26 -22.98 -62.27
N LEU A 7 30.36 -21.78 -61.70
CA LEU A 7 30.72 -21.61 -60.28
C LEU A 7 29.65 -22.17 -59.32
N ASN A 8 28.37 -22.01 -59.66
CA ASN A 8 27.27 -22.50 -58.83
C ASN A 8 27.18 -24.04 -58.82
N LYS A 9 27.57 -24.71 -59.91
CA LYS A 9 27.57 -26.17 -60.00
C LYS A 9 28.70 -26.82 -59.19
N VAL A 10 29.87 -26.18 -59.14
CA VAL A 10 31.03 -26.65 -58.36
C VAL A 10 30.79 -26.50 -56.85
N MET A 11 30.23 -25.36 -56.43
CA MET A 11 29.91 -25.10 -55.01
C MET A 11 28.79 -26.01 -54.47
N ALA A 12 27.76 -26.31 -55.26
CA ALA A 12 26.68 -27.21 -54.86
C ALA A 12 27.14 -28.67 -54.69
N SER A 13 28.09 -29.13 -55.53
CA SER A 13 28.66 -30.48 -55.43
C SER A 13 29.50 -30.67 -54.16
N ALA A 14 30.32 -29.67 -53.81
CA ALA A 14 31.20 -29.73 -52.64
C ALA A 14 30.43 -29.71 -51.29
N VAL A 15 29.24 -29.10 -51.26
CA VAL A 15 28.35 -29.13 -50.07
C VAL A 15 27.69 -30.49 -49.93
N SER A 16 27.32 -31.14 -51.03
CA SER A 16 26.68 -32.46 -51.03
C SER A 16 27.63 -33.56 -50.55
N GLU A 17 28.89 -33.55 -50.99
CA GLU A 17 29.90 -34.53 -50.54
C GLU A 17 30.22 -34.39 -49.04
N LYS A 18 30.41 -33.17 -48.53
CA LYS A 18 30.63 -32.92 -47.09
C LYS A 18 29.46 -33.36 -46.21
N VAL A 19 28.23 -33.26 -46.70
CA VAL A 19 27.02 -33.70 -45.99
C VAL A 19 26.87 -35.23 -46.04
N LYS A 20 27.29 -35.86 -47.14
CA LYS A 20 27.30 -37.33 -47.28
C LYS A 20 28.35 -37.97 -46.37
N ASP A 21 29.56 -37.41 -46.29
CA ASP A 21 30.62 -37.87 -45.39
C ASP A 21 30.26 -37.71 -43.91
N LYS A 22 29.55 -36.64 -43.54
CA LYS A 22 29.02 -36.46 -42.17
C LYS A 22 27.96 -37.48 -41.78
N ARG A 23 27.15 -37.97 -42.74
CA ARG A 23 26.10 -38.97 -42.50
C ARG A 23 26.64 -40.40 -42.46
N ASN A 24 27.74 -40.68 -43.13
CA ASN A 24 28.37 -42.01 -43.16
C ASN A 24 29.34 -42.24 -41.99
N ARG A 25 29.67 -41.20 -41.22
CA ARG A 25 30.35 -41.33 -39.92
C ARG A 25 29.35 -41.87 -38.90
N VAL A 26 29.26 -43.20 -38.81
CA VAL A 26 28.63 -43.83 -37.63
C VAL A 26 29.49 -43.45 -36.42
N LEU A 27 28.96 -42.60 -35.56
CA LEU A 27 29.59 -42.24 -34.28
C LEU A 27 29.47 -43.45 -33.34
N LEU A 28 30.36 -44.43 -33.51
CA LEU A 28 30.56 -45.48 -32.53
C LEU A 28 31.46 -44.91 -31.42
N GLY A 29 30.81 -44.30 -30.44
CA GLY A 29 31.39 -43.73 -29.22
C GLY A 29 30.26 -43.35 -28.26
N PRO A 30 30.55 -43.14 -26.96
CA PRO A 30 29.52 -42.71 -26.02
C PRO A 30 28.86 -41.40 -26.49
N LEU A 31 27.53 -41.35 -26.42
CA LEU A 31 26.73 -40.20 -26.84
C LEU A 31 27.16 -38.94 -26.06
N PRO A 32 27.36 -37.77 -26.71
CA PRO A 32 27.67 -36.53 -25.99
C PRO A 32 26.58 -36.18 -24.96
N ASP A 33 26.98 -35.69 -23.79
CA ASP A 33 26.07 -35.43 -22.66
C ASP A 33 24.98 -34.37 -22.96
N ASP A 34 25.16 -33.59 -24.02
CA ASP A 34 24.28 -32.49 -24.43
C ASP A 34 23.46 -32.79 -25.71
N PHE A 35 23.32 -34.06 -26.09
CA PHE A 35 22.48 -34.45 -27.22
C PHE A 35 21.00 -34.11 -26.95
N LEU A 36 20.34 -33.38 -27.86
CA LEU A 36 18.94 -32.89 -27.79
C LEU A 36 18.61 -31.81 -26.73
N ARG A 37 19.60 -31.18 -26.08
CA ARG A 37 19.32 -30.04 -25.19
C ARG A 37 19.14 -28.76 -25.99
N VAL A 38 17.98 -28.10 -25.84
CA VAL A 38 17.73 -26.77 -26.40
C VAL A 38 18.47 -25.77 -25.51
N ASN A 39 19.59 -25.24 -25.98
CA ASN A 39 20.32 -24.16 -25.32
C ASN A 39 19.52 -22.85 -25.45
N THR A 40 18.45 -22.70 -24.67
CA THR A 40 18.00 -21.36 -24.30
C THR A 40 19.12 -20.75 -23.48
N SER A 41 19.59 -19.57 -23.87
CA SER A 41 20.66 -18.91 -23.13
C SER A 41 20.21 -18.71 -21.68
N ILE A 42 21.08 -19.00 -20.71
CA ILE A 42 20.78 -18.82 -19.27
C ILE A 42 20.30 -17.37 -19.02
N GLN A 43 20.81 -16.43 -19.81
CA GLN A 43 20.46 -15.02 -19.78
C GLN A 43 19.01 -14.74 -20.20
N GLU A 44 18.48 -15.39 -21.24
CA GLU A 44 17.06 -15.25 -21.63
C GLU A 44 16.11 -15.86 -20.60
N GLN A 45 16.49 -16.96 -19.96
CA GLN A 45 15.70 -17.54 -18.87
C GLN A 45 15.68 -16.64 -17.63
N GLN A 46 16.83 -16.05 -17.28
CA GLN A 46 16.95 -15.09 -16.19
C GLN A 46 16.09 -13.85 -16.46
N GLU A 47 16.16 -13.29 -17.66
CA GLU A 47 15.41 -12.08 -18.00
C GLU A 47 13.90 -12.32 -18.06
N ALA A 48 13.46 -13.49 -18.52
CA ALA A 48 12.05 -13.88 -18.47
C ALA A 48 11.54 -14.05 -17.02
N ALA A 49 12.38 -14.61 -16.13
CA ALA A 49 12.07 -14.76 -14.71
C ALA A 49 12.03 -13.40 -13.97
N ASP A 50 12.98 -12.51 -14.26
CA ASP A 50 13.03 -11.16 -13.70
C ASP A 50 11.82 -10.34 -14.17
N ARG A 51 11.44 -10.47 -15.45
CA ARG A 51 10.24 -9.80 -15.99
C ARG A 51 8.97 -10.26 -15.30
N GLN A 52 8.83 -11.56 -15.04
CA GLN A 52 7.69 -12.09 -14.30
C GLN A 52 7.69 -11.66 -12.83
N THR A 53 8.86 -11.61 -12.19
CA THR A 53 9.03 -11.09 -10.83
C THR A 53 8.66 -9.61 -10.74
N ALA A 54 9.08 -8.81 -11.71
CA ALA A 54 8.72 -7.39 -11.81
C ALA A 54 7.20 -7.20 -11.99
N ILE A 55 6.55 -8.02 -12.82
CA ILE A 55 5.09 -7.97 -13.01
C ILE A 55 4.35 -8.36 -11.72
N ALA A 56 4.79 -9.40 -11.01
CA ALA A 56 4.17 -9.82 -9.75
C ALA A 56 4.33 -8.74 -8.65
N LEU A 57 5.51 -8.13 -8.54
CA LEU A 57 5.75 -7.00 -7.63
C LEU A 57 4.85 -5.82 -8.00
N GLN A 58 4.74 -5.49 -9.28
CA GLN A 58 3.87 -4.42 -9.75
C GLN A 58 2.39 -4.72 -9.49
N GLN A 59 1.94 -5.96 -9.60
CA GLN A 59 0.58 -6.36 -9.23
C GLN A 59 0.34 -6.24 -7.72
N HIS A 60 1.33 -6.53 -6.88
CA HIS A 60 1.24 -6.34 -5.45
C HIS A 60 1.14 -4.85 -5.06
N TYR A 61 1.78 -3.95 -5.83
CA TYR A 61 1.61 -2.50 -5.70
C TYR A 61 0.32 -1.97 -6.34
N ALA A 62 -0.20 -2.62 -7.39
CA ALA A 62 -1.41 -2.20 -8.10
C ALA A 62 -2.72 -2.68 -7.44
N GLY A 63 -2.66 -3.67 -6.54
CA GLY A 63 -3.81 -4.23 -5.82
C GLY A 63 -4.45 -3.33 -4.76
N GLY A 64 -3.92 -2.12 -4.56
CA GLY A 64 -4.56 -1.10 -3.76
C GLY A 64 -4.31 0.25 -4.37
N THR A 65 -5.38 0.95 -4.73
CA THR A 65 -5.41 2.41 -4.66
C THR A 65 -5.26 2.82 -3.18
N MET A 66 -4.13 2.48 -2.57
CA MET A 66 -3.71 3.08 -1.31
C MET A 66 -3.36 4.52 -1.68
N SER A 67 -4.37 5.40 -1.59
CA SER A 67 -4.08 6.75 -1.14
C SER A 67 -3.13 6.59 0.04
N TYR A 68 -1.91 7.09 -0.12
CA TYR A 68 -0.90 7.09 0.93
C TYR A 68 -1.41 7.96 2.08
N VAL A 69 -2.33 7.42 2.87
CA VAL A 69 -2.66 8.00 4.17
C VAL A 69 -1.49 7.64 5.05
N TYR A 70 -0.53 8.55 5.14
CA TYR A 70 0.56 8.45 6.11
C TYR A 70 -0.08 8.36 7.50
N ASN A 71 0.15 7.24 8.19
CA ASN A 71 -0.34 6.95 9.54
C ASN A 71 -1.88 7.00 9.68
N PRO A 72 -2.63 5.99 9.19
CA PRO A 72 -4.06 5.91 9.45
C PRO A 72 -4.28 5.53 10.92
N ALA A 73 -4.97 6.38 11.68
CA ALA A 73 -5.39 6.05 13.04
C ALA A 73 -6.37 4.88 13.03
N GLY A 74 -7.26 4.86 12.04
CA GLY A 74 -8.20 3.76 11.83
C GLY A 74 -9.11 3.98 10.64
N ARG A 75 -10.16 3.16 10.55
CA ARG A 75 -11.18 3.24 9.50
C ARG A 75 -12.46 3.83 10.08
N LEU A 76 -12.86 4.98 9.57
CA LEU A 76 -14.14 5.63 9.87
C LEU A 76 -15.15 5.22 8.78
N SER A 77 -16.31 4.74 9.23
CA SER A 77 -17.46 4.42 8.39
C SER A 77 -18.53 5.50 8.58
N ILE A 78 -18.88 6.16 7.48
CA ILE A 78 -19.85 7.25 7.45
C ILE A 78 -21.03 6.78 6.60
N THR A 79 -22.17 6.54 7.24
CA THR A 79 -23.41 6.27 6.53
C THR A 79 -24.19 7.56 6.35
N VAL A 80 -24.33 7.99 5.11
CA VAL A 80 -25.19 9.11 4.74
C VAL A 80 -26.59 8.55 4.48
N ALA A 81 -27.48 8.69 5.45
CA ALA A 81 -28.79 8.05 5.40
C ALA A 81 -29.77 8.88 4.55
N GLN A 82 -30.11 10.07 5.04
CA GLN A 82 -31.09 10.97 4.44
C GLN A 82 -30.87 12.41 4.92
N ALA A 83 -31.46 13.37 4.21
CA ALA A 83 -31.54 14.75 4.68
C ALA A 83 -32.98 15.28 4.60
N LYS A 84 -33.23 16.34 5.36
CA LYS A 84 -34.46 17.15 5.31
C LYS A 84 -34.03 18.59 5.07
N LEU A 85 -34.15 19.04 3.84
CA LEU A 85 -33.75 20.38 3.40
C LEU A 85 -34.90 21.37 3.58
N ALA A 86 -34.57 22.59 3.99
CA ALA A 86 -35.56 23.62 4.26
C ALA A 86 -36.26 24.11 2.97
N LYS A 87 -35.53 24.20 1.85
CA LYS A 87 -36.03 24.76 0.59
C LYS A 87 -35.63 23.92 -0.63
N ASN A 88 -36.48 23.96 -1.66
CA ASN A 88 -36.17 23.46 -2.99
C ASN A 88 -35.60 24.62 -3.83
N TYR A 89 -34.36 24.47 -4.27
CA TYR A 89 -33.64 25.43 -5.12
C TYR A 89 -33.63 25.05 -6.60
N GLY A 90 -34.10 23.83 -6.93
CA GLY A 90 -34.23 23.39 -8.31
C GLY A 90 -35.42 24.06 -9.00
N MET A 91 -35.36 24.14 -10.33
CA MET A 91 -36.41 24.77 -11.14
C MET A 91 -37.76 24.07 -10.99
N THR A 92 -37.74 22.75 -10.90
CA THR A 92 -38.94 21.90 -10.70
C THR A 92 -38.71 20.96 -9.52
N ARG A 93 -37.60 20.24 -9.55
CA ARG A 93 -37.10 19.33 -8.54
C ARG A 93 -35.59 19.51 -8.39
N MET A 94 -35.06 18.95 -7.32
CA MET A 94 -33.62 18.78 -7.13
C MET A 94 -33.29 17.31 -7.18
N ASP A 95 -32.08 17.03 -7.65
CA ASP A 95 -31.46 15.72 -7.71
C ASP A 95 -30.19 15.77 -6.85
N PRO A 96 -30.32 15.66 -5.51
CA PRO A 96 -29.21 15.95 -4.63
C PRO A 96 -28.24 14.78 -4.42
N TYR A 97 -26.96 15.09 -4.23
CA TYR A 97 -25.91 14.16 -3.79
C TYR A 97 -25.04 14.79 -2.71
N CYS A 98 -24.36 13.97 -1.92
CA CYS A 98 -23.46 14.41 -0.86
C CYS A 98 -22.00 14.21 -1.27
N ARG A 99 -21.17 15.23 -1.04
CA ARG A 99 -19.72 15.18 -1.06
C ARG A 99 -19.20 15.24 0.37
N ILE A 100 -18.41 14.24 0.75
CA ILE A 100 -17.85 14.06 2.08
C ILE A 100 -16.35 14.25 2.00
N ARG A 101 -15.81 15.14 2.82
CA ARG A 101 -14.38 15.41 2.94
C ARG A 101 -13.88 15.03 4.32
N VAL A 102 -12.84 14.20 4.37
CA VAL A 102 -12.14 13.78 5.58
C VAL A 102 -10.64 13.98 5.36
N GLY A 103 -10.05 14.97 6.02
CA GLY A 103 -8.67 15.39 5.72
C GLY A 103 -8.53 15.80 4.25
N HIS A 104 -7.66 15.10 3.51
CA HIS A 104 -7.46 15.33 2.07
C HIS A 104 -8.31 14.43 1.17
N SER A 105 -9.01 13.45 1.73
CA SER A 105 -9.83 12.50 0.96
C SER A 105 -11.23 13.05 0.74
N ILE A 106 -11.73 12.88 -0.48
CA ILE A 106 -13.08 13.27 -0.90
C ILE A 106 -13.82 12.03 -1.37
N TYR A 107 -15.07 11.89 -0.96
CA TYR A 107 -15.97 10.81 -1.33
C TYR A 107 -17.32 11.39 -1.73
N GLU A 108 -18.04 10.71 -2.60
CA GLU A 108 -19.35 11.17 -3.08
C GLU A 108 -20.37 10.04 -2.99
N THR A 109 -21.61 10.40 -2.69
CA THR A 109 -22.75 9.49 -2.80
C THR A 109 -23.26 9.48 -4.24
N PRO A 110 -23.96 8.42 -4.66
CA PRO A 110 -24.83 8.52 -5.82
C PRO A 110 -25.85 9.64 -5.63
N THR A 111 -26.32 10.20 -6.74
CA THR A 111 -27.43 11.16 -6.75
C THR A 111 -28.73 10.47 -6.41
N ASP A 112 -29.58 11.15 -5.62
CA ASP A 112 -30.96 10.72 -5.36
C ASP A 112 -31.91 11.44 -6.35
N PRO A 113 -32.30 10.79 -7.45
CA PRO A 113 -33.13 11.43 -8.46
C PRO A 113 -34.52 11.70 -7.89
N ASN A 114 -34.99 12.94 -7.99
CA ASN A 114 -36.24 13.45 -7.41
C ASN A 114 -36.24 13.56 -5.88
N GLY A 115 -35.07 13.54 -5.22
CA GLY A 115 -35.00 13.67 -3.76
C GLY A 115 -35.59 14.99 -3.24
N SER A 116 -35.51 16.07 -4.02
CA SER A 116 -36.05 17.40 -3.68
C SER A 116 -35.67 17.79 -2.24
N LYS A 117 -36.65 18.02 -1.35
CA LYS A 117 -36.41 18.39 0.05
C LYS A 117 -36.09 17.24 0.99
N ASN A 118 -36.34 15.98 0.61
CA ASN A 118 -36.18 14.83 1.51
C ASN A 118 -35.37 13.71 0.87
N PRO A 119 -34.12 13.98 0.44
CA PRO A 119 -33.34 12.98 -0.24
C PRO A 119 -32.88 11.84 0.66
N ARG A 120 -32.69 10.66 0.06
CA ARG A 120 -32.30 9.42 0.73
C ARG A 120 -31.23 8.70 -0.08
N TRP A 121 -30.06 8.50 0.54
CA TRP A 121 -28.93 7.85 -0.11
C TRP A 121 -28.65 6.47 0.46
N ASN A 122 -28.78 6.30 1.79
CA ASN A 122 -28.41 5.07 2.51
C ASN A 122 -27.03 4.53 2.09
N LYS A 123 -26.08 5.44 1.87
CA LYS A 123 -24.76 5.11 1.33
C LYS A 123 -23.74 5.07 2.46
N VAL A 124 -23.02 3.96 2.56
CA VAL A 124 -21.87 3.82 3.45
C VAL A 124 -20.59 4.20 2.69
N VAL A 125 -19.81 5.10 3.29
CA VAL A 125 -18.48 5.50 2.84
C VAL A 125 -17.46 5.05 3.88
N TYR A 126 -16.47 4.30 3.44
CA TYR A 126 -15.33 3.89 4.26
C TYR A 126 -14.15 4.81 3.98
N CYS A 127 -13.63 5.45 5.02
CA CYS A 127 -12.49 6.35 4.92
C CYS A 127 -11.43 5.98 5.96
N PHE A 128 -10.16 6.13 5.57
CA PHE A 128 -9.05 6.03 6.52
C PHE A 128 -8.90 7.39 7.21
N LEU A 129 -9.03 7.40 8.53
CA LEU A 129 -8.92 8.60 9.34
C LEU A 129 -7.44 8.82 9.70
N PRO A 130 -6.77 9.88 9.20
CA PRO A 130 -5.39 10.19 9.61
C PRO A 130 -5.34 10.65 11.07
N HIS A 131 -4.20 10.46 11.74
CA HIS A 131 -4.02 11.03 13.08
C HIS A 131 -4.17 12.56 13.07
N GLY A 132 -4.83 13.10 14.10
CA GLY A 132 -5.07 14.54 14.26
C GLY A 132 -6.30 15.08 13.53
N ILE A 133 -6.92 14.30 12.63
CA ILE A 133 -8.17 14.70 11.98
C ILE A 133 -9.36 14.21 12.82
N ASN A 134 -10.19 15.16 13.25
CA ASN A 134 -11.40 14.91 14.04
C ASN A 134 -12.65 15.59 13.46
N THR A 135 -12.57 16.13 12.25
CA THR A 135 -13.71 16.79 11.58
C THR A 135 -13.99 16.18 10.22
N ILE A 136 -15.28 16.10 9.90
CA ILE A 136 -15.82 15.70 8.60
C ILE A 136 -16.55 16.91 8.03
N THR A 137 -16.31 17.24 6.77
CA THR A 137 -17.13 18.23 6.05
C THR A 137 -18.07 17.49 5.12
N ILE A 138 -19.36 17.81 5.17
CA ILE A 138 -20.37 17.32 4.24
C ILE A 138 -20.93 18.49 3.46
N GLU A 139 -21.02 18.34 2.15
CA GLU A 139 -21.58 19.31 1.22
C GLU A 139 -22.66 18.59 0.41
N ILE A 140 -23.85 19.18 0.31
CA ILE A 140 -24.97 18.66 -0.47
C ILE A 140 -25.10 19.50 -1.72
N PHE A 141 -24.96 18.87 -2.87
CA PHE A 141 -25.09 19.49 -4.19
C PHE A 141 -26.37 19.04 -4.87
N ASP A 142 -26.90 19.86 -5.77
CA ASP A 142 -27.97 19.54 -6.73
C ASP A 142 -27.32 19.27 -8.10
N GLU A 143 -27.41 18.04 -8.59
CA GLU A 143 -26.87 17.65 -9.90
C GLU A 143 -27.71 18.28 -11.01
N ARG A 144 -27.07 18.96 -11.95
CA ARG A 144 -27.77 19.65 -13.05
C ARG A 144 -27.30 19.18 -14.41
N SER A 145 -28.25 18.84 -15.27
CA SER A 145 -27.93 18.29 -16.60
C SER A 145 -27.31 19.31 -17.58
N PHE A 146 -27.57 20.61 -17.40
CA PHE A 146 -27.18 21.65 -18.37
C PHE A 146 -26.35 22.79 -17.78
N THR A 147 -26.12 22.79 -16.47
CA THR A 147 -25.36 23.82 -15.76
C THR A 147 -24.44 23.16 -14.75
N MET A 148 -23.53 23.93 -14.15
CA MET A 148 -22.75 23.44 -13.01
C MET A 148 -23.67 23.06 -11.86
N ASP A 149 -23.25 22.03 -11.11
CA ASP A 149 -23.92 21.60 -9.90
C ASP A 149 -23.93 22.72 -8.87
N GLU A 150 -25.05 22.86 -8.18
CA GLU A 150 -25.24 23.92 -7.20
C GLU A 150 -25.07 23.39 -5.79
N LEU A 151 -24.22 24.05 -4.99
CA LEU A 151 -24.15 23.78 -3.55
C LEU A 151 -25.44 24.26 -2.88
N ILE A 152 -26.17 23.32 -2.29
CA ILE A 152 -27.43 23.57 -1.59
C ILE A 152 -27.17 23.85 -0.13
N ALA A 153 -26.43 22.96 0.53
CA ALA A 153 -26.21 23.01 1.96
C ALA A 153 -24.88 22.37 2.33
N TRP A 154 -24.35 22.68 3.51
CA TRP A 154 -23.12 22.09 4.01
C TRP A 154 -23.12 22.02 5.54
N ALA A 155 -22.32 21.11 6.10
CA ALA A 155 -22.08 21.02 7.54
C ALA A 155 -20.64 20.60 7.80
N GLN A 156 -20.07 21.15 8.87
CA GLN A 156 -18.81 20.68 9.43
C GLN A 156 -19.11 19.98 10.75
N ILE A 157 -18.78 18.71 10.83
CA ILE A 157 -19.16 17.83 11.93
C ILE A 157 -17.89 17.37 12.62
N THR A 158 -17.80 17.62 13.93
CA THR A 158 -16.74 17.05 14.75
C THR A 158 -17.10 15.62 15.08
N ILE A 159 -16.19 14.68 14.86
CA ILE A 159 -16.38 13.26 15.16
C ILE A 159 -16.56 13.11 16.68
N PRO A 160 -17.70 12.57 17.16
CA PRO A 160 -17.91 12.37 18.59
C PRO A 160 -16.86 11.44 19.20
N ALA A 161 -16.45 11.72 20.44
CA ALA A 161 -15.46 10.89 21.15
C ALA A 161 -15.91 9.44 21.30
N GLN A 162 -17.22 9.21 21.48
CA GLN A 162 -17.86 7.90 21.54
C GLN A 162 -17.62 7.08 20.28
N VAL A 163 -17.67 7.74 19.11
CA VAL A 163 -17.36 7.09 17.84
C VAL A 163 -15.90 6.65 17.81
N LEU A 164 -14.97 7.52 18.22
CA LEU A 164 -13.54 7.22 18.24
C LEU A 164 -13.18 6.10 19.25
N SER A 165 -13.98 5.88 20.30
CA SER A 165 -13.85 4.73 21.20
C SER A 165 -14.43 3.42 20.64
N GLY A 166 -15.03 3.44 19.45
CA GLY A 166 -15.58 2.27 18.77
C GLY A 166 -17.10 2.12 18.87
N GLU A 167 -17.81 3.06 19.48
CA GLU A 167 -19.27 3.05 19.50
C GLU A 167 -19.84 3.55 18.16
N THR A 168 -21.09 3.19 17.89
CA THR A 168 -21.82 3.70 16.73
C THR A 168 -22.75 4.82 17.18
N HIS A 169 -22.67 5.97 16.51
CA HIS A 169 -23.47 7.15 16.82
C HIS A 169 -24.33 7.54 15.62
N GLU A 170 -25.64 7.55 15.78
CA GLU A 170 -26.61 8.05 14.80
C GLU A 170 -27.23 9.35 15.31
N ASP A 171 -27.17 10.41 14.50
CA ASP A 171 -27.78 11.68 14.87
C ASP A 171 -28.09 12.57 13.66
N TRP A 172 -28.96 13.56 13.90
CA TRP A 172 -29.31 14.62 12.95
C TRP A 172 -28.42 15.84 13.16
N TYR A 173 -27.64 16.18 12.14
CA TYR A 173 -26.75 17.34 12.15
C TYR A 173 -27.39 18.51 11.39
N PRO A 174 -27.37 19.73 11.96
CA PRO A 174 -27.91 20.91 11.28
C PRO A 174 -27.05 21.29 10.07
N LEU A 175 -27.74 21.76 9.03
CA LEU A 175 -27.13 22.17 7.77
C LEU A 175 -27.11 23.70 7.66
N ASN A 176 -25.96 24.21 7.23
CA ASN A 176 -25.76 25.59 6.82
C ASN A 176 -26.06 25.74 5.33
N GLY A 177 -26.44 26.94 4.90
CA GLY A 177 -26.70 27.18 3.49
C GLY A 177 -27.06 28.63 3.20
N LYS A 178 -27.82 28.82 2.12
CA LYS A 178 -28.20 30.14 1.63
C LYS A 178 -29.18 30.85 2.56
N GLN A 179 -29.94 30.12 3.38
CA GLN A 179 -30.86 30.70 4.37
C GLN A 179 -30.16 31.15 5.66
N GLY A 180 -28.92 30.69 5.88
CA GLY A 180 -28.13 31.02 7.06
C GLY A 180 -27.49 29.78 7.69
N GLU A 181 -26.93 29.99 8.88
CA GLU A 181 -26.30 28.94 9.68
C GLU A 181 -27.35 28.09 10.40
N GLY A 182 -27.26 26.77 10.28
CA GLY A 182 -28.11 25.80 10.95
C GLY A 182 -29.58 25.78 10.54
N VAL A 183 -29.96 26.53 9.50
CA VAL A 183 -31.36 26.71 9.07
C VAL A 183 -31.66 26.14 7.69
N GLU A 184 -30.68 25.54 7.00
CA GLU A 184 -30.88 24.93 5.69
C GLU A 184 -31.47 23.51 5.77
N GLY A 185 -31.70 23.03 6.98
CA GLY A 185 -32.26 21.71 7.25
C GLY A 185 -31.38 20.87 8.16
N MET A 186 -31.56 19.55 8.10
CA MET A 186 -30.81 18.59 8.90
C MET A 186 -30.41 17.38 8.04
N ILE A 187 -29.27 16.76 8.32
CA ILE A 187 -28.81 15.52 7.70
C ILE A 187 -28.65 14.42 8.75
N ASN A 188 -29.17 13.22 8.48
CA ASN A 188 -29.00 12.06 9.36
C ASN A 188 -27.76 11.26 8.95
N LEU A 189 -26.84 11.08 9.88
CA LEU A 189 -25.61 10.32 9.68
C LEU A 189 -25.46 9.24 10.75
N VAL A 190 -24.95 8.09 10.33
CA VAL A 190 -24.47 7.05 11.24
C VAL A 190 -22.96 6.97 11.12
N LEU A 191 -22.27 7.25 12.22
CA LEU A 191 -20.81 7.23 12.31
C LEU A 191 -20.37 6.04 13.16
N SER A 192 -19.39 5.29 12.67
CA SER A 192 -18.71 4.24 13.44
C SER A 192 -17.23 4.22 13.07
N TYR A 193 -16.37 3.89 14.02
CA TYR A 193 -14.94 3.87 13.80
C TYR A 193 -14.34 2.57 14.31
N THR A 194 -13.44 2.00 13.50
CA THR A 194 -12.63 0.84 13.86
C THR A 194 -11.20 1.31 13.89
N ALA A 195 -10.59 1.37 15.08
CA ALA A 195 -9.15 1.63 15.20
C ALA A 195 -8.40 0.59 14.36
N SER A 196 -7.46 1.05 13.53
CA SER A 196 -6.53 0.11 12.94
C SER A 196 -5.69 -0.41 14.09
N PRO A 197 -5.49 -1.74 14.23
CA PRO A 197 -4.40 -2.20 15.06
C PRO A 197 -3.14 -1.48 14.57
N PRO A 198 -2.24 -1.05 15.48
CA PRO A 198 -0.96 -0.50 15.07
C PRO A 198 -0.38 -1.49 14.07
N ASN A 199 -0.24 -1.05 12.82
CA ASN A 199 0.31 -1.89 11.78
C ASN A 199 1.75 -2.17 12.20
N ILE A 200 1.95 -3.30 12.86
CA ILE A 200 3.21 -4.02 12.82
C ILE A 200 3.24 -4.55 11.39
N TYR A 201 3.54 -3.66 10.43
CA TYR A 201 3.99 -4.12 9.14
C TYR A 201 5.18 -5.02 9.46
N PRO A 202 5.12 -6.34 9.18
CA PRO A 202 6.35 -7.10 9.21
C PRO A 202 7.30 -6.36 8.27
N PRO A 203 8.57 -6.12 8.67
CA PRO A 203 9.54 -5.50 7.78
C PRO A 203 9.48 -6.29 6.49
N ASN A 204 9.22 -5.57 5.39
CA ASN A 204 9.00 -6.06 4.04
C ASN A 204 9.84 -7.34 3.82
N GLN A 205 9.23 -8.51 4.01
CA GLN A 205 10.01 -9.75 3.96
C GLN A 205 10.43 -9.90 2.51
N PRO A 206 11.73 -10.01 2.19
CA PRO A 206 12.16 -10.19 0.82
C PRO A 206 11.56 -11.50 0.31
N ILE A 207 10.61 -11.40 -0.61
CA ILE A 207 10.01 -12.56 -1.28
C ILE A 207 11.10 -13.13 -2.20
N MET A 208 11.53 -14.36 -1.93
CA MET A 208 12.48 -15.06 -2.79
C MET A 208 11.69 -15.94 -3.78
N VAL A 209 11.77 -15.59 -5.06
CA VAL A 209 11.16 -16.37 -6.14
C VAL A 209 12.21 -17.38 -6.60
N VAL A 210 12.01 -18.67 -6.31
CA VAL A 210 12.99 -19.71 -6.68
C VAL A 210 12.80 -20.11 -8.14
N PRO A 211 13.81 -19.95 -9.02
CA PRO A 211 13.72 -20.40 -10.41
C PRO A 211 13.56 -21.92 -10.48
N ARG A 212 12.55 -22.40 -11.21
CA ARG A 212 12.31 -23.83 -11.41
C ARG A 212 13.27 -24.39 -12.45
N THR A 213 14.24 -25.20 -12.04
CA THR A 213 15.25 -25.83 -12.91
C THR A 213 14.75 -27.05 -13.72
N GLY A 214 13.44 -27.30 -13.76
CA GLY A 214 12.84 -28.47 -14.43
C GLY A 214 12.02 -28.10 -15.66
N GLY A 215 12.42 -28.60 -16.84
CA GLY A 215 11.83 -28.33 -18.17
C GLY A 215 10.46 -28.99 -18.42
N GLY A 216 9.47 -28.70 -17.58
CA GLY A 216 8.07 -29.11 -17.79
C GLY A 216 7.14 -27.93 -18.10
N PRO A 217 5.90 -28.20 -18.58
CA PRO A 217 4.94 -27.15 -18.95
C PRO A 217 4.62 -26.21 -17.76
N VAL A 218 4.48 -24.92 -18.09
CA VAL A 218 4.30 -23.81 -17.14
C VAL A 218 3.02 -23.98 -16.31
N LYS A 219 3.19 -24.19 -15.00
CA LYS A 219 2.14 -24.09 -13.99
C LYS A 219 2.40 -22.83 -13.14
N PRO A 220 1.37 -22.17 -12.59
CA PRO A 220 1.55 -21.01 -11.72
C PRO A 220 2.50 -21.34 -10.56
N MET A 221 3.45 -20.43 -10.30
CA MET A 221 4.48 -20.59 -9.26
C MET A 221 3.82 -20.66 -7.88
N ALA A 222 4.24 -21.62 -7.08
CA ALA A 222 3.84 -21.70 -5.68
C ALA A 222 4.67 -20.70 -4.86
N VAL A 223 3.99 -19.75 -4.24
CA VAL A 223 4.58 -18.83 -3.25
C VAL A 223 4.69 -19.62 -1.95
N TYR A 224 5.92 -19.89 -1.51
CA TYR A 224 6.16 -20.45 -0.19
C TYR A 224 6.72 -19.34 0.70
N PRO A 225 6.21 -19.17 1.93
CA PRO A 225 7.00 -18.53 2.96
C PRO A 225 8.26 -19.38 3.12
N VAL A 226 9.43 -18.74 3.03
CA VAL A 226 10.70 -19.42 3.23
C VAL A 226 10.64 -20.10 4.61
N PRO A 227 10.88 -21.42 4.74
CA PRO A 227 11.06 -22.00 6.07
C PRO A 227 12.17 -21.21 6.75
N ALA A 228 11.94 -20.79 8.00
CA ALA A 228 12.88 -20.01 8.77
C ALA A 228 14.18 -20.81 8.97
N SER A 229 15.10 -20.76 7.99
CA SER A 229 16.50 -20.99 8.27
C SER A 229 16.88 -19.93 9.27
N GLU A 230 17.34 -20.36 10.45
CA GLU A 230 17.79 -19.49 11.53
C GLU A 230 18.61 -18.35 10.94
N ALA A 231 17.98 -17.18 10.86
CA ALA A 231 18.66 -15.97 10.48
C ALA A 231 19.77 -15.76 11.53
N PRO A 232 20.96 -15.27 11.13
CA PRO A 232 21.88 -14.73 12.12
C PRO A 232 21.07 -13.75 13.00
N PRO A 233 21.21 -13.83 14.33
CA PRO A 233 20.31 -13.17 15.26
C PRO A 233 20.15 -11.71 14.86
N ASN A 234 18.90 -11.34 14.59
CA ASN A 234 18.48 -9.97 14.37
C ASN A 234 19.15 -9.10 15.45
N PRO A 235 19.84 -7.99 15.11
CA PRO A 235 20.35 -7.10 16.14
C PRO A 235 19.17 -6.70 17.02
N ALA A 236 19.31 -6.95 18.32
CA ALA A 236 18.28 -6.66 19.31
C ALA A 236 17.77 -5.23 19.13
N PRO A 237 16.46 -4.97 19.39
CA PRO A 237 15.94 -3.61 19.45
C PRO A 237 16.87 -2.78 20.32
N ILE A 238 17.41 -1.69 19.77
CA ILE A 238 18.28 -0.78 20.53
C ILE A 238 17.41 -0.29 21.69
N PRO A 239 17.73 -0.62 22.96
CA PRO A 239 16.91 -0.21 24.08
C PRO A 239 16.96 1.32 24.15
N ILE A 240 15.80 1.94 23.98
CA ILE A 240 15.66 3.38 24.14
C ILE A 240 15.75 3.66 25.64
N LEU A 241 16.73 4.48 26.03
CA LEU A 241 16.98 4.91 27.41
C LEU A 241 15.66 5.43 28.03
N SER A 242 15.13 4.73 29.02
CA SER A 242 13.93 5.21 29.74
C SER A 242 14.30 6.44 30.58
N GLU A 243 13.41 7.44 30.67
CA GLU A 243 13.69 8.67 31.44
C GLU A 243 14.03 8.38 32.91
N SER A 244 13.49 7.28 33.46
CA SER A 244 13.81 6.78 34.80
C SER A 244 15.26 6.30 34.94
N GLU A 245 15.82 5.65 33.92
CA GLU A 245 17.19 5.13 33.96
C GLU A 245 18.22 6.24 33.78
N LEU A 246 17.92 7.22 32.92
CA LEU A 246 18.75 8.43 32.77
C LEU A 246 18.90 9.15 34.11
N LYS A 247 17.78 9.36 34.80
CA LYS A 247 17.73 10.09 36.07
C LYS A 247 18.51 9.38 37.18
N GLN A 248 18.46 8.04 37.21
CA GLN A 248 19.20 7.26 38.20
C GLN A 248 20.71 7.25 37.94
N ILE A 249 21.15 7.26 36.68
CA ILE A 249 22.58 7.36 36.34
C ILE A 249 23.09 8.78 36.61
N GLU A 250 22.29 9.80 36.35
CA GLU A 250 22.59 11.21 36.67
C GLU A 250 22.78 11.42 38.19
N GLU A 251 21.96 10.77 39.02
CA GLU A 251 22.10 10.83 40.49
C GLU A 251 23.40 10.17 41.00
N MET A 252 23.93 9.15 40.30
CA MET A 252 25.18 8.48 40.68
C MET A 252 26.43 9.22 40.20
N PHE A 253 26.34 10.00 39.11
CA PHE A 253 27.44 10.75 38.53
C PHE A 253 27.07 12.22 38.30
N PRO A 254 26.93 13.03 39.36
CA PRO A 254 26.49 14.43 39.25
C PRO A 254 27.48 15.34 38.49
N ASN A 255 28.72 14.88 38.26
CA ASN A 255 29.76 15.62 37.53
C ASN A 255 29.84 15.26 36.03
N VAL A 256 29.01 14.34 35.52
CA VAL A 256 29.03 13.92 34.11
C VAL A 256 27.84 14.50 33.35
N GLU A 257 28.09 15.02 32.16
CA GLU A 257 27.05 15.62 31.31
C GLU A 257 26.05 14.58 30.76
N LYS A 258 24.78 14.99 30.66
CA LYS A 258 23.67 14.11 30.24
C LYS A 258 23.84 13.53 28.83
N GLU A 259 24.49 14.27 27.94
CA GLU A 259 24.75 13.82 26.57
C GLU A 259 25.77 12.67 26.55
N VAL A 260 26.80 12.73 27.40
CA VAL A 260 27.82 11.68 27.53
C VAL A 260 27.19 10.39 28.05
N ILE A 261 26.31 10.49 29.05
CA ILE A 261 25.56 9.33 29.58
C ILE A 261 24.73 8.66 28.48
N LYS A 262 24.06 9.46 27.65
CA LYS A 262 23.23 8.96 26.54
C LYS A 262 24.08 8.26 25.47
N THR A 263 25.21 8.85 25.10
CA THR A 263 26.13 8.25 24.12
C THR A 263 26.78 6.97 24.63
N VAL A 264 27.19 6.90 25.90
CA VAL A 264 27.79 5.69 26.49
C VAL A 264 26.74 4.58 26.65
N PHE A 265 25.49 4.92 26.95
CA PHE A 265 24.39 3.95 27.00
C PHE A 265 24.04 3.40 25.62
N GLU A 266 24.03 4.26 24.60
CA GLU A 266 23.84 3.86 23.21
C GLU A 266 24.98 2.96 22.72
N ALA A 267 26.24 3.31 23.05
CA ALA A 267 27.41 2.48 22.78
C ALA A 267 27.35 1.11 23.48
N ASN A 268 26.80 1.05 24.69
CA ASN A 268 26.60 -0.18 25.45
C ASN A 268 25.31 -0.94 25.09
N ARG A 269 24.67 -0.59 23.97
CA ARG A 269 23.44 -1.25 23.46
C ARG A 269 22.32 -1.31 24.51
N GLY A 270 22.22 -0.26 25.33
CA GLY A 270 21.19 -0.11 26.35
C GLY A 270 21.33 -0.99 27.58
N ASN A 271 22.52 -1.51 27.85
CA ASN A 271 22.82 -2.17 29.13
C ASN A 271 23.25 -1.15 30.19
N LYS A 272 22.40 -0.95 31.20
CA LYS A 272 22.61 -0.02 32.32
C LYS A 272 23.87 -0.34 33.12
N ASP A 273 24.11 -1.60 33.46
CA ASP A 273 25.24 -2.01 34.30
C ASP A 273 26.58 -1.83 33.57
N SER A 274 26.59 -2.09 32.26
CA SER A 274 27.76 -1.83 31.41
C SER A 274 28.05 -0.34 31.28
N THR A 275 26.99 0.48 31.15
CA THR A 275 27.09 1.94 31.09
C THR A 275 27.69 2.53 32.36
N ILE A 276 27.25 2.06 33.54
CA ILE A 276 27.77 2.52 34.84
C ILE A 276 29.26 2.18 34.98
N ASN A 277 29.68 0.96 34.60
CA ASN A 277 31.09 0.57 34.64
C ASN A 277 31.97 1.38 33.66
N SER A 278 31.46 1.69 32.46
CA SER A 278 32.16 2.56 31.51
C SER A 278 32.29 3.99 32.02
N LEU A 279 31.26 4.52 32.70
CA LEU A 279 31.29 5.85 33.29
C LEU A 279 32.22 5.95 34.50
N LEU A 280 32.33 4.89 35.30
CA LEU A 280 33.31 4.79 36.40
C LEU A 280 34.75 4.85 35.88
N GLN A 281 35.04 4.14 34.79
CA GLN A 281 36.38 4.14 34.18
C GLN A 281 36.76 5.48 33.53
N LEU A 282 35.78 6.33 33.21
CA LEU A 282 36.00 7.68 32.67
C LEU A 282 36.11 8.75 33.77
N ALA A 283 35.75 8.41 35.00
CA ALA A 283 35.76 9.31 36.16
C ALA A 283 37.02 9.15 37.05
N ASP A 284 37.87 8.15 36.76
CA ASP A 284 39.23 7.99 37.33
C ASP A 284 40.28 8.83 36.57
#